data_AF-A0A9D8RII1-F1
#
_entry.id   AF-A0A9D8RII1-F1
#
_cell.length_a   1.000
_cell.length_b   1.000
_cell.length_c   1.000
_cell.angle_alpha   90.00
_cell.angle_beta   90.00
_cell.angle_gamma   90.00
#
_symmetry.space_group_name_H-M   'P 1'
#
loop_
_entity.id
_entity.type
_entity.pdbx_description
1 polymer ?
#
loop_
_entity_poly.entity_id
_entity_poly.type
_entity_poly.pdbx_seq_one_letter_code
_entity_poly.pdbx_strand_id
1 'polypeptide(L)'
;MKKITKITAALLVAVIPLVSFGCKHNNNDIENDGKSEPVVIPEDAMRNWTSGSKVKTWSVYGVEDLEKLSEAVNAGNDFAGKTITVKNDIVINENVLTKDFEEPAEGAEPGTPNPKFKNLDSIGRGVSPEEDYEACSFSGTFDGNGKVISGLYMYQGHQGLGFFGVVDGATIKNVILVDACVINRNLIPNPDTSSSYPHDNKDDDRFGGLVGVVDGNGAGVTIENCLFAGVVGSQTALDRGSPYEYIGGLIGRADTDATVKDSFVFARIYGSREDKTDVVCGKKPTNVDRTNINGKDDKGVEVKDFDEAVAKEITDAVKAVQAKVK
;
A
#
# COMPACT_ATOMS: atom_id res chain seq x y z
N MET A 1 35.60 44.72 -29.82
CA MET A 1 34.48 43.75 -29.70
C MET A 1 35.07 42.37 -29.89
N LYS A 2 34.99 41.33 -29.06
CA LYS A 2 34.43 41.04 -27.73
C LYS A 2 35.49 40.16 -27.02
N LYS A 3 35.85 40.43 -25.77
CA LYS A 3 36.61 39.49 -24.92
C LYS A 3 35.65 38.38 -24.51
N ILE A 4 35.96 37.13 -24.87
CA ILE A 4 35.26 35.94 -24.38
C ILE A 4 35.86 35.62 -23.00
N THR A 5 35.15 36.00 -21.94
CA THR A 5 35.47 35.58 -20.58
C THR A 5 34.88 34.18 -20.38
N LYS A 6 35.75 33.17 -20.32
CA LYS A 6 35.38 31.83 -19.83
C LYS A 6 35.01 31.96 -18.34
N ILE A 7 33.75 31.73 -18.01
CA ILE A 7 33.32 31.46 -16.63
C ILE A 7 33.44 29.95 -16.46
N THR A 8 34.50 29.51 -15.78
CA THR A 8 34.58 28.17 -15.21
C THR A 8 33.62 28.09 -14.03
N ALA A 9 32.45 27.47 -14.24
CA ALA A 9 31.64 26.99 -13.13
C ALA A 9 32.24 25.66 -12.67
N ALA A 10 32.95 25.67 -11.54
CA ALA A 10 33.24 24.47 -10.79
C ALA A 10 31.91 23.94 -10.24
N LEU A 11 31.30 23.01 -10.95
CA LEU A 11 30.18 22.24 -10.45
C LEU A 11 30.76 21.31 -9.37
N LEU A 12 30.63 21.71 -8.12
CA LEU A 12 30.88 20.84 -6.98
C LEU A 12 29.81 19.75 -7.04
N VAL A 13 30.13 18.63 -7.69
CA VAL A 13 29.33 17.40 -7.64
C VAL A 13 29.45 16.89 -6.22
N ALA A 14 28.52 17.31 -5.36
CA ALA A 14 28.28 16.63 -4.11
C ALA A 14 27.65 15.29 -4.47
N VAL A 15 28.50 14.27 -4.66
CA VAL A 15 28.09 12.87 -4.49
C VAL A 15 27.61 12.79 -3.05
N ILE A 16 26.30 12.94 -2.84
CA ILE A 16 25.71 12.61 -1.55
C ILE A 16 25.65 11.08 -1.57
N PRO A 17 26.51 10.38 -0.81
CA PRO A 17 26.37 8.95 -0.70
C PRO A 17 24.94 8.64 -0.24
N LEU A 18 24.28 7.71 -0.93
CA LEU A 18 23.08 7.05 -0.41
C LEU A 18 23.47 6.39 0.91
N VAL A 19 23.33 7.10 2.01
CA VAL A 19 23.17 6.47 3.31
C VAL A 19 21.69 6.13 3.41
N SER A 20 21.36 4.94 2.91
CA SER A 20 20.13 4.25 3.30
C SER A 20 20.26 3.94 4.79
N PHE A 21 19.65 4.77 5.62
CA PHE A 21 19.27 4.32 6.94
C PHE A 21 17.95 3.60 6.72
N GLY A 22 18.00 2.30 6.42
CA GLY A 22 16.80 1.47 6.51
C GLY A 22 16.13 1.71 7.87
N CYS A 23 14.80 1.53 7.94
CA CYS A 23 14.05 1.60 9.20
C CYS A 23 14.84 0.84 10.28
N LYS A 24 15.19 1.55 11.38
CA LYS A 24 16.28 1.18 12.32
C LYS A 24 16.30 -0.33 12.59
N HIS A 25 17.44 -0.98 12.36
CA HIS A 25 17.64 -2.33 12.88
C HIS A 25 17.84 -2.19 14.39
N ASN A 26 16.93 -2.76 15.18
CA ASN A 26 17.16 -2.91 16.61
C ASN A 26 17.94 -4.20 16.85
N ASN A 27 19.24 -4.23 16.52
CA ASN A 27 20.15 -5.18 17.17
C ASN A 27 21.60 -4.67 17.12
N ASN A 28 22.26 -4.74 18.27
CA ASN A 28 23.60 -4.24 18.56
C ASN A 28 24.74 -5.03 17.90
N ASP A 29 24.47 -5.85 16.87
CA ASP A 29 25.47 -6.72 16.25
C ASP A 29 25.51 -6.48 14.74
N ILE A 30 26.25 -5.45 14.31
CA ILE A 30 26.64 -5.28 12.91
C ILE A 30 27.96 -6.03 12.70
N GLU A 31 27.88 -7.28 12.26
CA GLU A 31 28.92 -7.82 11.39
C GLU A 31 28.58 -7.43 9.95
N ASN A 32 29.43 -6.57 9.40
CA ASN A 32 29.34 -6.01 8.07
C ASN A 32 29.71 -7.07 7.02
N ASP A 33 28.72 -7.73 6.39
CA ASP A 33 28.97 -8.57 5.22
C ASP A 33 28.83 -7.76 3.92
N GLY A 34 29.90 -7.03 3.59
CA GLY A 34 29.98 -6.17 2.41
C GLY A 34 29.85 -6.91 1.06
N LYS A 35 28.62 -7.29 0.68
CA LYS A 35 28.26 -7.84 -0.63
C LYS A 35 26.86 -7.43 -1.10
N SER A 36 26.68 -6.14 -1.36
CA SER A 36 25.85 -5.74 -2.50
C SER A 36 26.61 -4.67 -3.29
N GLU A 37 26.85 -4.93 -4.57
CA GLU A 37 27.47 -3.93 -5.44
C GLU A 37 26.51 -2.74 -5.56
N PRO A 38 26.99 -1.50 -5.41
CA PRO A 38 26.14 -0.33 -5.53
C PRO A 38 25.59 -0.24 -6.96
N VAL A 39 24.28 -0.39 -7.10
CA VAL A 39 23.58 -0.18 -8.37
C VAL A 39 23.72 1.29 -8.74
N VAL A 40 24.50 1.59 -9.78
CA VAL A 40 24.67 2.95 -10.31
C VAL A 40 23.49 3.25 -11.24
N ILE A 41 22.57 4.11 -10.79
CA ILE A 41 21.42 4.54 -11.60
C ILE A 41 21.63 6.01 -12.05
N PRO A 42 21.44 6.37 -13.33
CA PRO A 42 21.70 7.72 -13.84
C PRO A 42 20.83 8.82 -13.21
N GLU A 43 21.44 9.93 -12.78
CA GLU A 43 20.84 11.01 -11.97
C GLU A 43 19.82 11.91 -12.70
N ASP A 44 19.82 11.93 -14.03
CA ASP A 44 19.13 12.94 -14.85
C ASP A 44 17.71 12.55 -15.29
N ALA A 45 17.25 11.33 -14.98
CA ALA A 45 15.88 10.85 -15.23
C ALA A 45 15.15 10.32 -13.98
N MET A 46 15.78 10.34 -12.80
CA MET A 46 15.20 9.81 -11.56
C MET A 46 14.58 10.92 -10.71
N ARG A 47 13.29 10.76 -10.35
CA ARG A 47 12.72 11.47 -9.22
C ARG A 47 13.46 10.99 -7.97
N ASN A 48 14.31 11.83 -7.40
CA ASN A 48 14.97 11.50 -6.14
C ASN A 48 13.96 11.66 -4.99
N TRP A 49 13.44 10.55 -4.51
CA TRP A 49 12.40 10.44 -3.48
C TRP A 49 13.06 10.27 -2.11
N THR A 50 13.32 11.36 -1.39
CA THR A 50 14.02 11.33 -0.09
C THR A 50 13.45 12.30 0.94
N SER A 51 13.51 11.93 2.22
CA SER A 51 13.06 12.76 3.36
C SER A 51 13.92 13.99 3.57
N GLY A 52 15.23 13.93 3.27
CA GLY A 52 16.13 15.09 3.34
C GLY A 52 15.94 16.14 2.23
N SER A 53 15.18 15.81 1.17
CA SER A 53 14.94 16.74 0.06
C SER A 53 14.15 17.98 0.50
N LYS A 54 14.60 19.16 0.04
CA LYS A 54 13.86 20.43 0.19
C LYS A 54 12.64 20.53 -0.75
N VAL A 55 12.53 19.60 -1.71
CA VAL A 55 11.34 19.48 -2.54
C VAL A 55 10.16 19.19 -1.63
N LYS A 56 9.08 19.96 -1.77
CA LYS A 56 7.85 19.76 -1.01
C LYS A 56 6.78 19.04 -1.81
N THR A 57 6.94 18.96 -3.13
CA THR A 57 5.93 18.41 -4.02
C THR A 57 6.57 17.50 -5.05
N TRP A 58 6.09 16.27 -5.13
CA TRP A 58 6.40 15.31 -6.18
C TRP A 58 5.16 15.04 -7.01
N SER A 59 5.39 14.51 -8.20
CA SER A 59 4.33 14.06 -9.08
C SER A 59 4.54 12.60 -9.45
N VAL A 60 3.46 11.90 -9.71
CA VAL A 60 3.45 10.50 -10.17
C VAL A 60 2.76 10.49 -11.54
N TYR A 61 3.44 9.95 -12.55
CA TYR A 61 2.95 9.90 -13.93
C TYR A 61 2.64 8.48 -14.41
N GLY A 62 3.14 7.46 -13.73
CA GLY A 62 2.97 6.05 -14.10
C GLY A 62 3.42 5.10 -13.00
N VAL A 63 3.35 3.81 -13.27
CA VAL A 63 3.65 2.74 -12.30
C VAL A 63 5.08 2.80 -11.76
N GLU A 64 6.06 3.16 -12.59
CA GLU A 64 7.47 3.27 -12.16
C GLU A 64 7.68 4.36 -11.09
N ASP A 65 6.86 5.41 -11.10
CA ASP A 65 6.92 6.46 -10.07
C ASP A 65 6.31 5.96 -8.74
N LEU A 66 5.32 5.06 -8.79
CA LEU A 66 4.75 4.41 -7.62
C LEU A 66 5.74 3.43 -7.00
N GLU A 67 6.43 2.64 -7.82
CA GLU A 67 7.49 1.71 -7.36
C GLU A 67 8.59 2.46 -6.62
N LYS A 68 9.10 3.55 -7.22
CA LYS A 68 10.11 4.41 -6.58
C LYS A 68 9.63 5.06 -5.28
N LEU A 69 8.34 5.39 -5.21
CA LEU A 69 7.75 5.92 -3.97
C LEU A 69 7.70 4.82 -2.89
N SER A 70 7.22 3.62 -3.22
CA SER A 70 7.22 2.49 -2.30
C SER A 70 8.63 2.17 -1.81
N GLU A 71 9.61 2.07 -2.72
CA GLU A 71 11.03 1.88 -2.38
C GLU A 71 11.53 2.96 -1.41
N ALA A 72 11.23 4.24 -1.68
CA ALA A 72 11.68 5.34 -0.85
C ALA A 72 11.07 5.29 0.56
N VAL A 73 9.76 5.06 0.68
CA VAL A 73 9.09 4.95 1.98
C VAL A 73 9.61 3.74 2.73
N ASN A 74 9.74 2.60 2.06
CA ASN A 74 10.24 1.35 2.65
C ASN A 74 11.74 1.42 3.00
N ALA A 75 12.47 2.40 2.46
CA ALA A 75 13.83 2.77 2.89
C ALA A 75 13.85 3.76 4.07
N GLY A 76 12.71 4.05 4.71
CA GLY A 76 12.60 4.92 5.88
C GLY A 76 12.33 6.39 5.59
N ASN A 77 11.99 6.76 4.34
CA ASN A 77 11.61 8.14 4.02
C ASN A 77 10.10 8.35 4.26
N ASP A 78 9.73 8.95 5.38
CA ASP A 78 8.34 9.17 5.80
C ASP A 78 7.52 10.17 4.95
N PHE A 79 8.18 11.10 4.25
CA PHE A 79 7.54 12.21 3.54
C PHE A 79 6.70 13.17 4.40
N ALA A 80 7.00 13.31 5.69
CA ALA A 80 6.27 14.25 6.56
C ALA A 80 6.30 15.69 6.00
N GLY A 81 5.12 16.32 5.92
CA GLY A 81 4.95 17.69 5.42
C GLY A 81 5.17 17.86 3.89
N LYS A 82 5.23 16.76 3.14
CA LYS A 82 5.40 16.74 1.69
C LYS A 82 4.13 16.30 0.98
N THR A 83 3.99 16.70 -0.28
CA THR A 83 2.83 16.39 -1.11
C THR A 83 3.23 15.59 -2.35
N ILE A 84 2.46 14.56 -2.66
CA ILE A 84 2.62 13.72 -3.83
C ILE A 84 1.33 13.83 -4.64
N THR A 85 1.43 14.13 -5.93
CA THR A 85 0.25 14.33 -6.78
C THR A 85 0.29 13.47 -8.03
N VAL A 86 -0.76 12.68 -8.26
CA VAL A 86 -0.91 11.89 -9.48
C VAL A 86 -1.31 12.81 -10.65
N LYS A 87 -0.64 12.65 -11.80
CA LYS A 87 -0.83 13.51 -12.98
C LYS A 87 -1.58 12.84 -14.12
N ASN A 88 -1.50 11.53 -14.22
CA ASN A 88 -2.14 10.72 -15.25
C ASN A 88 -2.96 9.60 -14.63
N ASP A 89 -3.93 9.09 -15.38
CA ASP A 89 -4.47 7.77 -15.05
C ASP A 89 -3.34 6.74 -15.21
N ILE A 90 -3.30 5.75 -14.33
CA ILE A 90 -2.25 4.75 -14.23
C ILE A 90 -2.89 3.37 -14.39
N VAL A 91 -2.39 2.60 -15.35
CA VAL A 91 -2.73 1.18 -15.51
C VAL A 91 -1.51 0.40 -15.02
N ILE A 92 -1.65 -0.31 -13.91
CA ILE A 92 -0.61 -1.18 -13.35
C ILE A 92 -0.68 -2.55 -14.04
N ASN A 93 -1.89 -3.11 -14.07
CA ASN A 93 -2.26 -4.33 -14.77
C ASN A 93 -3.63 -4.12 -15.44
N GLU A 94 -4.05 -5.09 -16.24
CA GLU A 94 -5.40 -5.14 -16.80
C GLU A 94 -6.07 -6.47 -16.43
N ASN A 95 -7.36 -6.41 -16.08
CA ASN A 95 -8.20 -7.57 -15.83
C ASN A 95 -7.70 -8.42 -14.64
N VAL A 96 -7.41 -7.76 -13.52
CA VAL A 96 -7.02 -8.45 -12.28
C VAL A 96 -8.22 -9.20 -11.67
N LEU A 97 -9.43 -8.65 -11.79
CA LEU A 97 -10.65 -9.18 -11.17
C LEU A 97 -11.52 -10.04 -12.11
N THR A 98 -10.91 -10.86 -12.98
CA THR A 98 -11.67 -11.78 -13.83
C THR A 98 -12.44 -12.83 -13.01
N LYS A 99 -13.50 -13.41 -13.61
CA LYS A 99 -14.42 -14.38 -12.98
C LYS A 99 -13.73 -15.58 -12.34
N ASP A 100 -12.56 -15.92 -12.85
CA ASP A 100 -11.64 -16.87 -12.25
C ASP A 100 -10.49 -16.01 -11.77
N PHE A 101 -10.52 -15.54 -10.52
CA PHE A 101 -9.30 -15.03 -9.88
C PHE A 101 -8.25 -16.12 -10.11
N GLU A 102 -7.35 -15.91 -11.08
CA GLU A 102 -6.49 -16.96 -11.59
C GLU A 102 -5.54 -17.26 -10.44
N GLU A 103 -5.88 -18.32 -9.67
CA GLU A 103 -4.98 -18.90 -8.70
C GLU A 103 -3.61 -19.05 -9.38
N PRO A 104 -2.50 -18.88 -8.63
CA PRO A 104 -1.17 -19.08 -9.17
C PRO A 104 -1.14 -20.35 -10.01
N ALA A 105 -0.46 -20.31 -11.16
CA ALA A 105 -0.44 -21.39 -12.15
C ALA A 105 -0.39 -22.77 -11.47
N GLU A 106 -1.19 -23.73 -11.93
CA GLU A 106 -1.24 -25.09 -11.36
C GLU A 106 0.18 -25.65 -11.15
N GLY A 107 0.54 -25.97 -9.91
CA GLY A 107 1.88 -26.42 -9.52
C GLY A 107 2.87 -25.32 -9.09
N ALA A 108 2.46 -24.06 -9.04
CA ALA A 108 3.28 -22.97 -8.47
C ALA A 108 3.48 -23.17 -6.97
N GLU A 109 4.68 -22.85 -6.48
CA GLU A 109 4.99 -22.96 -5.07
C GLU A 109 3.97 -22.17 -4.24
N PRO A 110 3.47 -22.73 -3.14
CA PRO A 110 2.61 -22.02 -2.22
C PRO A 110 3.28 -20.69 -1.80
N GLY A 111 2.66 -19.56 -2.12
CA GLY A 111 3.12 -18.19 -1.80
C GLY A 111 3.57 -17.42 -3.03
N THR A 112 3.58 -18.07 -4.19
CA THR A 112 3.97 -17.45 -5.46
C THR A 112 2.84 -16.55 -5.99
N PRO A 113 3.10 -15.26 -6.29
CA PRO A 113 2.14 -14.41 -6.98
C PRO A 113 1.92 -14.91 -8.41
N ASN A 114 0.73 -14.65 -8.99
CA ASN A 114 0.50 -14.96 -10.39
C ASN A 114 1.50 -14.15 -11.26
N PRO A 115 2.40 -14.80 -12.02
CA PRO A 115 3.46 -14.11 -12.75
C PRO A 115 2.94 -13.24 -13.90
N LYS A 116 1.66 -13.37 -14.27
CA LYS A 116 0.97 -12.52 -15.25
C LYS A 116 0.82 -11.08 -14.78
N PHE A 117 0.68 -10.87 -13.48
CA PHE A 117 0.42 -9.55 -12.91
C PHE A 117 1.69 -9.01 -12.26
N LYS A 118 1.98 -7.74 -12.52
CA LYS A 118 2.96 -6.98 -11.75
C LYS A 118 2.46 -6.87 -10.31
N ASN A 119 3.18 -7.50 -9.39
CA ASN A 119 3.00 -7.33 -7.96
C ASN A 119 3.61 -5.99 -7.54
N LEU A 120 2.81 -5.10 -6.95
CA LEU A 120 3.30 -3.81 -6.47
C LEU A 120 3.55 -3.86 -4.96
N ASP A 121 4.69 -3.32 -4.52
CA ASP A 121 4.95 -3.11 -3.09
C ASP A 121 4.08 -2.01 -2.50
N SER A 122 3.62 -2.26 -1.28
CA SER A 122 2.91 -1.24 -0.48
C SER A 122 3.77 0.00 -0.27
N ILE A 123 3.12 1.17 -0.29
CA ILE A 123 3.75 2.43 0.13
C ILE A 123 3.77 2.43 1.66
N GLY A 124 4.95 2.17 2.22
CA GLY A 124 5.10 1.86 3.63
C GLY A 124 4.89 0.38 3.91
N ARG A 125 5.67 -0.16 4.86
CA ARG A 125 5.74 -1.59 5.18
C ARG A 125 5.55 -1.81 6.67
N GLY A 126 4.73 -2.79 7.04
CA GLY A 126 4.58 -3.25 8.41
C GLY A 126 5.83 -3.97 8.93
N VAL A 127 5.88 -4.21 10.23
CA VAL A 127 6.94 -5.02 10.86
C VAL A 127 6.95 -6.42 10.24
N SER A 128 8.13 -6.88 9.80
CA SER A 128 8.34 -8.27 9.39
C SER A 128 8.96 -9.04 10.58
N PRO A 129 8.34 -10.13 11.06
CA PRO A 129 8.93 -10.98 12.10
C PRO A 129 10.23 -11.66 11.65
N GLU A 130 10.47 -11.78 10.34
CA GLU A 130 11.59 -12.52 9.77
C GLU A 130 12.88 -11.70 9.69
N GLU A 131 12.80 -10.37 9.77
CA GLU A 131 13.91 -9.49 9.37
C GLU A 131 14.23 -8.33 10.33
N ASP A 132 13.76 -8.36 11.59
CA ASP A 132 14.04 -7.32 12.61
C ASP A 132 13.77 -5.87 12.13
N TYR A 133 12.88 -5.70 11.13
CA TYR A 133 12.60 -4.38 10.55
C TYR A 133 11.59 -3.59 11.37
N GLU A 134 11.94 -2.35 11.69
CA GLU A 134 10.98 -1.35 12.16
C GLU A 134 9.98 -1.01 11.05
N ALA A 135 8.73 -0.71 11.44
CA ALA A 135 7.70 -0.31 10.49
C ALA A 135 8.12 0.98 9.76
N CYS A 136 7.94 0.99 8.44
CA CYS A 136 8.17 2.17 7.62
C CYS A 136 6.83 2.78 7.25
N SER A 137 6.50 3.93 7.82
CA SER A 137 5.22 4.61 7.60
C SER A 137 5.33 5.73 6.57
N PHE A 138 4.25 5.94 5.81
CA PHE A 138 4.06 7.16 5.05
C PHE A 138 3.32 8.21 5.91
N SER A 139 3.86 9.43 5.94
CA SER A 139 3.38 10.58 6.73
C SER A 139 3.15 11.85 5.89
N GLY A 140 3.18 11.70 4.56
CA GLY A 140 2.93 12.80 3.63
C GLY A 140 1.46 13.02 3.29
N THR A 141 1.25 13.92 2.34
CA THR A 141 -0.02 14.04 1.62
C THR A 141 0.07 13.32 0.29
N PHE A 142 -0.79 12.34 0.05
CA PHE A 142 -0.97 11.73 -1.27
C PHE A 142 -2.29 12.21 -1.88
N ASP A 143 -2.20 12.92 -3.00
CA ASP A 143 -3.32 13.46 -3.75
C ASP A 143 -3.45 12.73 -5.08
N GLY A 144 -4.44 11.85 -5.18
CA GLY A 144 -4.76 11.13 -6.41
C GLY A 144 -5.29 12.05 -7.52
N ASN A 145 -5.66 13.30 -7.19
CA ASN A 145 -6.04 14.34 -8.15
C ASN A 145 -7.12 13.87 -9.15
N GLY A 146 -8.03 12.99 -8.70
CA GLY A 146 -9.13 12.45 -9.49
C GLY A 146 -8.68 11.53 -10.64
N LYS A 147 -7.40 11.11 -10.63
CA LYS A 147 -6.87 10.14 -11.59
C LYS A 147 -7.17 8.72 -11.15
N VAL A 148 -7.46 7.88 -12.13
CA VAL A 148 -7.75 6.47 -11.91
C VAL A 148 -6.44 5.69 -11.88
N ILE A 149 -6.23 4.92 -10.81
CA ILE A 149 -5.18 3.90 -10.75
C ILE A 149 -5.91 2.55 -10.84
N SER A 150 -5.54 1.73 -11.81
CA SER A 150 -6.23 0.48 -12.14
C SER A 150 -5.31 -0.72 -12.17
N GLY A 151 -5.87 -1.90 -11.89
CA GLY A 151 -5.14 -3.17 -11.95
C GLY A 151 -4.15 -3.33 -10.81
N LEU A 152 -4.44 -2.79 -9.64
CA LEU A 152 -3.58 -3.01 -8.47
C LEU A 152 -3.60 -4.51 -8.14
N TYR A 153 -2.42 -5.15 -8.15
CA TYR A 153 -2.27 -6.53 -7.70
C TYR A 153 -1.23 -6.56 -6.60
N MET A 154 -1.67 -6.90 -5.39
CA MET A 154 -0.84 -7.03 -4.21
C MET A 154 -1.06 -8.42 -3.62
N TYR A 155 0.01 -9.19 -3.65
CA TYR A 155 0.06 -10.55 -3.14
C TYR A 155 1.41 -10.74 -2.43
N GLN A 156 1.39 -10.54 -1.11
CA GLN A 156 2.59 -10.45 -0.28
C GLN A 156 2.35 -11.12 1.07
N GLY A 157 3.40 -11.66 1.68
CA GLY A 157 3.37 -12.38 2.96
C GLY A 157 3.77 -11.55 4.18
N HIS A 158 3.74 -10.21 4.11
CA HIS A 158 4.07 -9.34 5.24
C HIS A 158 2.85 -8.60 5.80
N GLN A 159 2.97 -8.10 7.03
CA GLN A 159 1.90 -7.42 7.73
C GLN A 159 1.60 -6.04 7.14
N GLY A 160 0.36 -5.57 7.32
CA GLY A 160 -0.07 -4.23 6.88
C GLY A 160 -0.09 -4.09 5.37
N LEU A 161 -1.02 -4.77 4.70
CA LEU A 161 -1.14 -4.75 3.23
C LEU A 161 -2.23 -3.79 2.78
N GLY A 162 -1.92 -3.01 1.76
CA GLY A 162 -2.82 -2.08 1.08
C GLY A 162 -2.02 -1.18 0.15
N PHE A 163 -2.68 -0.36 -0.66
CA PHE A 163 -1.95 0.59 -1.52
C PHE A 163 -0.92 1.41 -0.71
N PHE A 164 -1.30 1.78 0.51
CA PHE A 164 -0.39 2.11 1.61
C PHE A 164 -0.37 0.97 2.62
N GLY A 165 0.81 0.50 3.01
CA GLY A 165 0.91 -0.57 4.00
C GLY A 165 0.76 -0.04 5.42
N VAL A 166 1.54 0.99 5.75
CA VAL A 166 1.49 1.69 7.05
C VAL A 166 1.50 3.20 6.83
N VAL A 167 0.63 3.90 7.55
CA VAL A 167 0.58 5.37 7.56
C VAL A 167 0.52 5.92 8.98
N ASP A 168 1.13 7.08 9.19
CA ASP A 168 1.12 7.83 10.45
C ASP A 168 1.08 9.33 10.15
N GLY A 169 0.06 10.06 10.62
CA GLY A 169 -0.10 11.49 10.32
C GLY A 169 -0.32 11.84 8.84
N ALA A 170 -0.64 10.86 7.99
CA ALA A 170 -0.83 11.07 6.56
C ALA A 170 -2.18 11.71 6.21
N THR A 171 -2.21 12.38 5.05
CA THR A 171 -3.44 12.77 4.36
C THR A 171 -3.51 12.07 3.01
N ILE A 172 -4.47 11.18 2.84
CA ILE A 172 -4.73 10.49 1.57
C ILE A 172 -6.03 11.02 1.01
N LYS A 173 -6.00 11.59 -0.19
CA LYS A 173 -7.20 12.17 -0.79
C LYS A 173 -7.29 11.99 -2.29
N ASN A 174 -8.52 12.02 -2.81
CA ASN A 174 -8.82 12.01 -4.24
C ASN A 174 -8.26 10.77 -4.98
N VAL A 175 -8.07 9.66 -4.26
CA VAL A 175 -7.50 8.42 -4.80
C VAL A 175 -8.62 7.56 -5.35
N ILE A 176 -8.48 7.06 -6.57
CA ILE A 176 -9.42 6.13 -7.20
C ILE A 176 -8.65 4.85 -7.54
N LEU A 177 -8.96 3.77 -6.83
CA LEU A 177 -8.45 2.43 -7.11
C LEU A 177 -9.60 1.57 -7.67
N VAL A 178 -9.41 1.04 -8.88
CA VAL A 178 -10.37 0.13 -9.54
C VAL A 178 -9.65 -1.10 -10.09
N ASP A 179 -10.37 -2.21 -10.31
CA ASP A 179 -9.74 -3.48 -10.72
C ASP A 179 -8.59 -3.85 -9.75
N ALA A 180 -8.82 -3.63 -8.45
CA ALA A 180 -7.81 -3.75 -7.42
C ALA A 180 -7.94 -5.05 -6.64
N CYS A 181 -6.83 -5.72 -6.36
CA CYS A 181 -6.78 -6.95 -5.62
C CYS A 181 -5.68 -6.89 -4.56
N VAL A 182 -6.08 -6.94 -3.30
CA VAL A 182 -5.20 -6.92 -2.13
C VAL A 182 -5.43 -8.20 -1.35
N ILE A 183 -4.54 -9.18 -1.51
CA ILE A 183 -4.68 -10.47 -0.86
C ILE A 183 -3.39 -10.83 -0.13
N ASN A 184 -3.48 -11.14 1.16
CA ASN A 184 -2.40 -11.85 1.83
C ASN A 184 -2.55 -13.34 1.58
N ARG A 185 -1.43 -14.01 1.35
CA ARG A 185 -1.34 -15.46 1.44
C ARG A 185 -0.34 -15.83 2.54
N ASN A 186 -0.80 -15.81 3.79
CA ASN A 186 -0.12 -16.50 4.88
C ASN A 186 -0.24 -18.01 4.63
N LEU A 187 0.72 -18.56 3.91
CA LEU A 187 0.90 -19.98 3.83
C LEU A 187 2.08 -20.39 4.69
N ILE A 188 1.81 -21.17 5.72
CA ILE A 188 2.78 -22.17 6.12
C ILE A 188 2.04 -23.50 6.24
N PRO A 189 1.89 -24.27 5.14
CA PRO A 189 1.79 -25.70 5.28
C PRO A 189 3.20 -26.23 5.52
N ASN A 190 3.65 -26.30 6.77
CA ASN A 190 4.62 -27.33 7.13
C ASN A 190 3.83 -28.50 7.75
N PRO A 191 3.47 -29.52 6.96
CA PRO A 191 2.75 -30.69 7.48
C PRO A 191 3.62 -31.62 8.33
N ASP A 192 4.93 -31.37 8.45
CA ASP A 192 5.88 -32.33 9.03
C ASP A 192 6.67 -31.83 10.25
N THR A 193 6.24 -30.75 10.89
CA THR A 193 6.80 -30.42 12.21
C THR A 193 5.69 -30.19 13.23
N SER A 194 5.62 -31.11 14.19
CA SER A 194 5.16 -30.82 15.55
C SER A 194 6.03 -29.77 16.27
N SER A 195 6.92 -29.07 15.57
CA SER A 195 7.50 -27.84 16.06
C SER A 195 6.38 -26.82 16.07
N SER A 196 5.95 -26.46 17.27
CA SER A 196 5.59 -25.10 17.59
C SER A 196 6.41 -24.12 16.73
N TYR A 197 5.87 -23.71 15.58
CA TYR A 197 6.03 -22.32 15.17
C TYR A 197 5.60 -21.56 16.42
N PRO A 198 6.47 -20.76 17.05
CA PRO A 198 6.05 -20.02 18.21
C PRO A 198 4.93 -19.08 17.74
N HIS A 199 3.69 -19.51 17.97
CA HIS A 199 2.48 -18.69 17.99
C HIS A 199 2.53 -17.70 19.17
N ASP A 200 3.73 -17.26 19.53
CA ASP A 200 4.00 -16.27 20.55
C ASP A 200 4.00 -14.86 19.93
N ASN A 201 3.99 -14.78 18.59
CA ASN A 201 3.94 -13.52 17.87
C ASN A 201 2.52 -13.20 17.39
N LYS A 202 2.10 -11.99 17.77
CA LYS A 202 0.81 -11.34 17.53
C LYS A 202 0.69 -10.92 16.06
N ASP A 203 0.68 -11.90 15.18
CA ASP A 203 0.67 -11.69 13.75
C ASP A 203 -0.75 -11.36 13.29
N ASP A 204 -1.10 -10.10 13.52
CA ASP A 204 -2.36 -9.52 13.12
C ASP A 204 -2.30 -9.28 11.60
N ASP A 205 -3.03 -10.09 10.84
CA ASP A 205 -3.38 -9.85 9.43
C ASP A 205 -4.12 -8.49 9.37
N ARG A 206 -3.55 -7.45 8.75
CA ARG A 206 -4.10 -6.07 8.74
C ARG A 206 -4.21 -5.59 7.30
N PHE A 207 -5.36 -5.78 6.65
CA PHE A 207 -5.49 -5.57 5.21
C PHE A 207 -6.56 -4.54 4.89
N GLY A 208 -6.13 -3.47 4.24
CA GLY A 208 -7.02 -2.46 3.68
C GLY A 208 -6.85 -2.40 2.19
N GLY A 209 -7.94 -2.20 1.45
CA GLY A 209 -7.83 -1.92 0.02
C GLY A 209 -6.99 -0.68 -0.27
N LEU A 210 -7.06 0.34 0.61
CA LEU A 210 -6.28 1.57 0.52
C LEU A 210 -5.13 1.62 1.56
N VAL A 211 -5.39 1.26 2.81
CA VAL A 211 -4.45 1.38 3.94
C VAL A 211 -4.44 0.12 4.78
N GLY A 212 -3.32 -0.58 4.88
CA GLY A 212 -3.18 -1.72 5.79
C GLY A 212 -3.34 -1.31 7.26
N VAL A 213 -2.47 -0.40 7.72
CA VAL A 213 -2.40 0.05 9.11
C VAL A 213 -2.36 1.57 9.22
N VAL A 214 -3.22 2.12 10.07
CA VAL A 214 -3.06 3.46 10.63
C VAL A 214 -2.34 3.33 11.98
N ASP A 215 -1.08 3.75 12.03
CA ASP A 215 -0.20 3.65 13.21
C ASP A 215 -0.34 4.87 14.13
N GLY A 216 -0.02 4.69 15.42
CA GLY A 216 -0.46 5.56 16.53
C GLY A 216 0.55 6.53 17.12
N ASN A 217 1.62 6.88 16.41
CA ASN A 217 2.76 7.56 17.03
C ASN A 217 2.72 9.10 17.07
N GLY A 218 1.70 9.79 16.54
CA GLY A 218 1.59 11.23 16.86
C GLY A 218 0.56 12.12 16.17
N ALA A 219 -0.03 11.73 15.04
CA ALA A 219 -1.05 12.57 14.38
C ALA A 219 -2.14 11.72 13.71
N GLY A 220 -3.39 12.18 13.80
CA GLY A 220 -4.52 11.49 13.18
C GLY A 220 -4.39 11.41 11.66
N VAL A 221 -4.87 10.32 11.07
CA VAL A 221 -4.85 10.10 9.61
C VAL A 221 -6.15 10.58 8.99
N THR A 222 -6.05 11.22 7.83
CA THR A 222 -7.24 11.62 7.05
C THR A 222 -7.29 10.87 5.72
N ILE A 223 -8.41 10.20 5.46
CA ILE A 223 -8.77 9.61 4.17
C ILE A 223 -10.02 10.34 3.67
N GLU A 224 -9.89 11.02 2.53
CA GLU A 224 -10.96 11.89 2.02
C GLU A 224 -11.18 11.72 0.52
N ASN A 225 -12.44 11.61 0.11
CA ASN A 225 -12.78 11.59 -1.31
C ASN A 225 -12.04 10.47 -2.06
N CYS A 226 -11.97 9.29 -1.46
CA CYS A 226 -11.30 8.13 -2.04
C CYS A 226 -12.30 7.08 -2.50
N LEU A 227 -11.93 6.28 -3.50
CA LEU A 227 -12.70 5.14 -3.98
C LEU A 227 -11.78 3.91 -4.01
N PHE A 228 -12.22 2.83 -3.36
CA PHE A 228 -11.68 1.50 -3.57
C PHE A 228 -12.75 0.60 -4.21
N ALA A 229 -12.46 0.04 -5.38
CA ALA A 229 -13.30 -0.94 -6.05
C ALA A 229 -12.47 -2.19 -6.38
N GLY A 230 -12.75 -3.29 -5.69
CA GLY A 230 -12.01 -4.51 -5.93
C GLY A 230 -12.17 -5.60 -4.88
N VAL A 231 -11.07 -6.25 -4.52
CA VAL A 231 -11.04 -7.39 -3.60
C VAL A 231 -10.03 -7.12 -2.50
N VAL A 232 -10.43 -7.35 -1.25
CA VAL A 232 -9.53 -7.38 -0.10
C VAL A 232 -9.77 -8.69 0.64
N GLY A 233 -8.72 -9.47 0.86
CA GLY A 233 -8.91 -10.70 1.62
C GLY A 233 -7.65 -11.34 2.14
N SER A 234 -7.83 -12.28 3.06
CA SER A 234 -6.78 -13.21 3.47
C SER A 234 -7.11 -14.58 2.90
N GLN A 235 -6.15 -15.18 2.20
CA GLN A 235 -6.18 -16.59 1.85
C GLN A 235 -5.45 -17.40 2.93
N THR A 236 -5.75 -17.13 4.22
CA THR A 236 -5.38 -18.05 5.28
C THR A 236 -6.18 -19.33 5.07
N ALA A 237 -5.53 -20.49 5.19
CA ALA A 237 -6.24 -21.76 5.14
C ALA A 237 -7.44 -21.69 6.10
N LEU A 238 -8.64 -21.90 5.54
CA LEU A 238 -9.97 -21.70 6.14
C LEU A 238 -10.19 -22.42 7.49
N ASP A 239 -9.20 -23.16 7.97
CA ASP A 239 -9.32 -24.13 9.05
C ASP A 239 -8.59 -23.73 10.34
N ARG A 240 -7.83 -22.63 10.39
CA ARG A 240 -7.03 -22.30 11.59
C ARG A 240 -7.14 -20.89 12.15
N GLY A 241 -8.13 -20.11 11.69
CA GLY A 241 -8.62 -18.88 12.31
C GLY A 241 -7.55 -18.10 13.07
N SER A 242 -6.73 -17.30 12.37
CA SER A 242 -5.80 -16.42 13.06
C SER A 242 -6.61 -15.56 14.04
N PRO A 243 -6.26 -15.55 15.35
CA PRO A 243 -7.02 -14.77 16.32
C PRO A 243 -6.98 -13.27 16.05
N TYR A 244 -6.23 -12.79 15.04
CA TYR A 244 -5.93 -11.39 14.85
C TYR A 244 -6.05 -10.86 13.40
N GLU A 245 -6.93 -11.42 12.60
CA GLU A 245 -7.25 -10.87 11.28
C GLU A 245 -8.14 -9.62 11.36
N TYR A 246 -7.79 -8.56 10.62
CA TYR A 246 -8.52 -7.30 10.47
C TYR A 246 -8.49 -6.87 9.02
N ILE A 247 -9.65 -6.95 8.37
CA ILE A 247 -9.78 -6.65 6.96
C ILE A 247 -10.84 -5.58 6.75
N GLY A 248 -10.48 -4.52 6.02
CA GLY A 248 -11.46 -3.54 5.59
C GLY A 248 -11.28 -3.09 4.16
N GLY A 249 -12.34 -2.56 3.57
CA GLY A 249 -12.30 -2.10 2.18
C GLY A 249 -11.39 -0.89 2.01
N LEU A 250 -11.29 -0.02 3.02
CA LEU A 250 -10.34 1.09 3.04
C LEU A 250 -9.18 0.85 4.00
N ILE A 251 -9.47 0.55 5.27
CA ILE A 251 -8.47 0.41 6.33
C ILE A 251 -8.50 -1.03 6.87
N GLY A 252 -7.36 -1.71 6.98
CA GLY A 252 -7.30 -2.99 7.68
C GLY A 252 -7.48 -2.79 9.19
N ARG A 253 -6.55 -2.06 9.78
CA ARG A 253 -6.54 -1.76 11.22
C ARG A 253 -6.17 -0.30 11.46
N ALA A 254 -6.90 0.35 12.36
CA ALA A 254 -6.47 1.62 12.92
C ALA A 254 -6.12 1.45 14.40
N ASP A 255 -4.93 1.88 14.79
CA ASP A 255 -4.47 1.89 16.19
C ASP A 255 -4.59 3.27 16.84
N THR A 256 -4.90 4.30 16.05
CA THR A 256 -5.22 5.67 16.50
C THR A 256 -6.40 6.24 15.70
N ASP A 257 -6.74 7.50 15.96
CA ASP A 257 -7.84 8.20 15.31
C ASP A 257 -7.60 8.33 13.80
N ALA A 258 -8.60 7.93 13.02
CA ALA A 258 -8.65 8.06 11.58
C ALA A 258 -9.97 8.71 11.16
N THR A 259 -9.90 9.73 10.31
CA THR A 259 -11.09 10.34 9.69
C THR A 259 -11.25 9.78 8.29
N VAL A 260 -12.36 9.12 8.02
CA VAL A 260 -12.74 8.65 6.68
C VAL A 260 -14.00 9.37 6.25
N LYS A 261 -13.88 10.26 5.26
CA LYS A 261 -15.00 11.06 4.79
C LYS A 261 -15.16 10.99 3.28
N ASP A 262 -16.41 11.12 2.84
CA ASP A 262 -16.76 11.31 1.43
C ASP A 262 -16.19 10.24 0.49
N SER A 263 -16.02 9.03 0.99
CA SER A 263 -15.30 7.95 0.32
C SER A 263 -16.22 6.81 -0.09
N PHE A 264 -15.77 5.97 -1.02
CA PHE A 264 -16.55 4.93 -1.66
C PHE A 264 -15.85 3.58 -1.57
N VAL A 265 -16.63 2.52 -1.33
CA VAL A 265 -16.11 1.15 -1.27
C VAL A 265 -17.03 0.21 -2.05
N PHE A 266 -16.48 -0.44 -3.07
CA PHE A 266 -17.13 -1.50 -3.82
C PHE A 266 -16.23 -2.73 -3.80
N ALA A 267 -16.21 -3.41 -2.66
CA ALA A 267 -15.25 -4.47 -2.41
C ALA A 267 -15.93 -5.83 -2.23
N ARG A 268 -15.28 -6.90 -2.68
CA ARG A 268 -15.45 -8.18 -2.02
C ARG A 268 -14.45 -8.24 -0.88
N ILE A 269 -14.95 -8.37 0.34
CA ILE A 269 -14.13 -8.58 1.54
C ILE A 269 -14.32 -10.02 2.00
N TYR A 270 -13.23 -10.75 2.18
CA TYR A 270 -13.28 -12.08 2.78
C TYR A 270 -12.12 -12.30 3.74
N GLY A 271 -12.44 -12.90 4.88
CA GLY A 271 -11.48 -13.32 5.89
C GLY A 271 -12.01 -14.52 6.65
N SER A 272 -11.14 -15.17 7.42
CA SER A 272 -11.51 -16.27 8.31
C SER A 272 -12.42 -15.84 9.47
N ARG A 273 -12.53 -14.52 9.72
CA ARG A 273 -13.28 -13.93 10.84
C ARG A 273 -14.25 -12.83 10.42
N GLU A 274 -15.54 -13.16 10.36
CA GLU A 274 -16.62 -12.20 10.07
C GLU A 274 -16.68 -11.04 11.09
N ASP A 275 -16.28 -11.26 12.35
CA ASP A 275 -16.32 -10.24 13.41
C ASP A 275 -15.25 -9.15 13.29
N LYS A 276 -14.31 -9.31 12.36
CA LYS A 276 -13.17 -8.41 12.13
C LYS A 276 -12.99 -8.01 10.66
N THR A 277 -14.03 -8.25 9.88
CA THR A 277 -14.19 -7.75 8.50
C THR A 277 -15.23 -6.64 8.49
N ASP A 278 -14.94 -5.50 7.86
CA ASP A 278 -15.86 -4.37 7.77
C ASP A 278 -15.58 -3.55 6.51
N VAL A 279 -16.63 -3.15 5.79
CA VAL A 279 -16.56 -2.36 4.54
C VAL A 279 -15.53 -1.21 4.61
N VAL A 280 -15.41 -0.57 5.77
CA VAL A 280 -14.55 0.58 5.95
C VAL A 280 -13.27 0.23 6.70
N CYS A 281 -13.40 -0.38 7.88
CA CYS A 281 -12.27 -0.64 8.76
C CYS A 281 -12.43 -1.91 9.62
N GLY A 282 -11.59 -2.92 9.36
CA GLY A 282 -11.66 -4.25 9.99
C GLY A 282 -11.45 -4.24 11.51
N LYS A 283 -10.47 -3.49 12.00
CA LYS A 283 -10.36 -3.16 13.44
C LYS A 283 -10.86 -1.76 13.69
N LYS A 284 -11.94 -1.62 14.44
CA LYS A 284 -12.40 -0.33 14.96
C LYS A 284 -11.57 0.05 16.19
N PRO A 285 -10.72 1.10 16.19
CA PRO A 285 -10.37 1.80 17.41
C PRO A 285 -11.52 2.71 17.83
N THR A 286 -11.38 3.33 18.99
CA THR A 286 -12.39 4.15 19.65
C THR A 286 -12.94 5.32 18.83
N ASN A 287 -12.26 5.83 17.78
CA ASN A 287 -12.78 6.93 16.94
C ASN A 287 -12.39 6.81 15.44
N VAL A 288 -13.09 5.98 14.67
CA VAL A 288 -13.13 6.16 13.20
C VAL A 288 -14.37 6.97 12.86
N ASP A 289 -14.19 8.22 12.46
CA ASP A 289 -15.30 9.03 11.93
C ASP A 289 -15.59 8.60 10.48
N ARG A 290 -16.85 8.24 10.20
CA ARG A 290 -17.31 7.59 8.96
C ARG A 290 -18.41 8.39 8.27
N THR A 291 -18.15 9.67 8.00
CA THR A 291 -19.16 10.54 7.39
C THR A 291 -19.24 10.33 5.87
N ASN A 292 -20.46 10.13 5.37
CA ASN A 292 -20.77 10.02 3.94
C ASN A 292 -19.99 8.92 3.19
N ILE A 293 -19.84 7.74 3.80
CA ILE A 293 -19.26 6.58 3.12
C ILE A 293 -20.37 5.84 2.35
N ASN A 294 -20.19 5.67 1.04
CA ASN A 294 -21.12 4.94 0.17
C ASN A 294 -20.46 3.65 -0.31
N GLY A 295 -21.08 2.50 -0.04
CA GLY A 295 -20.53 1.22 -0.47
C GLY A 295 -21.44 0.03 -0.18
N LYS A 296 -21.11 -1.11 -0.77
CA LYS A 296 -21.74 -2.41 -0.51
C LYS A 296 -20.63 -3.42 -0.22
N ASP A 297 -20.66 -4.07 0.95
CA ASP A 297 -20.16 -5.42 1.17
C ASP A 297 -20.69 -5.99 2.49
N ASP A 298 -20.98 -7.31 2.51
CA ASP A 298 -21.33 -8.09 3.72
C ASP A 298 -21.73 -9.56 3.43
N LYS A 299 -21.88 -10.00 2.18
CA LYS A 299 -22.43 -11.36 1.88
C LYS A 299 -21.45 -12.44 1.40
N GLY A 300 -20.14 -12.22 1.41
CA GLY A 300 -19.17 -13.26 1.05
C GLY A 300 -19.36 -13.86 -0.35
N VAL A 301 -20.06 -13.17 -1.26
CA VAL A 301 -20.32 -13.65 -2.62
C VAL A 301 -19.00 -13.72 -3.37
N GLU A 302 -18.75 -14.84 -4.04
CA GLU A 302 -17.61 -15.03 -4.94
C GLU A 302 -17.49 -13.87 -5.94
N VAL A 303 -16.27 -13.47 -6.31
CA VAL A 303 -16.01 -12.51 -7.41
C VAL A 303 -16.40 -13.16 -8.74
N LYS A 304 -17.69 -13.37 -8.96
CA LYS A 304 -18.27 -13.79 -10.22
C LYS A 304 -19.22 -12.73 -10.79
N ASP A 305 -19.63 -11.77 -9.95
CA ASP A 305 -20.72 -10.82 -10.23
C ASP A 305 -20.32 -9.34 -10.06
N PHE A 306 -19.14 -8.91 -10.53
CA PHE A 306 -18.99 -7.50 -10.98
C PHE A 306 -19.86 -7.31 -12.23
N ASP A 307 -21.17 -7.27 -12.01
CA ASP A 307 -22.18 -7.19 -13.06
C ASP A 307 -22.33 -5.75 -13.59
N GLU A 308 -23.18 -5.58 -14.60
CA GLU A 308 -23.42 -4.28 -15.23
C GLU A 308 -23.95 -3.22 -14.24
N ALA A 309 -24.69 -3.64 -13.19
CA ALA A 309 -25.24 -2.74 -12.20
C ALA A 309 -24.15 -2.21 -11.26
N VAL A 310 -23.28 -3.10 -10.74
CA VAL A 310 -22.13 -2.73 -9.92
C VAL A 310 -21.13 -1.89 -10.73
N ALA A 311 -20.87 -2.25 -11.99
CA ALA A 311 -19.99 -1.49 -12.87
C ALA A 311 -20.49 -0.05 -13.09
N LYS A 312 -21.81 0.14 -13.21
CA LYS A 312 -22.42 1.47 -13.31
C LYS A 312 -22.25 2.28 -12.02
N GLU A 313 -22.48 1.66 -10.85
CA GLU A 313 -22.30 2.32 -9.55
C GLU A 313 -20.83 2.75 -9.34
N ILE A 314 -19.86 1.90 -9.69
CA ILE A 314 -18.43 2.25 -9.67
C ILE A 314 -18.17 3.44 -10.58
N THR A 315 -18.70 3.43 -11.80
CA THR A 315 -18.53 4.53 -12.77
C THR A 315 -19.08 5.85 -12.23
N ASP A 316 -20.22 5.83 -11.55
CA ASP A 316 -20.83 7.02 -10.96
C ASP A 316 -20.03 7.50 -9.72
N ALA A 317 -19.48 6.59 -8.93
CA ALA A 317 -18.56 6.93 -7.83
C ALA A 317 -17.25 7.56 -8.33
N VAL A 318 -16.66 7.04 -9.42
CA VAL A 318 -15.49 7.65 -10.08
C VAL A 318 -15.77 9.11 -10.46
N LYS A 319 -16.93 9.38 -11.09
CA LYS A 319 -17.34 10.75 -11.44
C LYS A 319 -17.54 11.62 -10.21
N ALA A 320 -18.10 11.07 -9.12
CA ALA A 320 -18.32 11.80 -7.88
C ALA A 320 -16.99 12.22 -7.24
N VAL A 321 -15.99 11.32 -7.20
CA VAL A 321 -14.64 11.66 -6.73
C VAL A 321 -14.01 12.75 -7.59
N GLN A 322 -14.05 12.58 -8.92
CA GLN A 322 -13.51 13.54 -9.89
C GLN A 322 -14.17 14.92 -9.84
N ALA A 323 -15.46 14.99 -9.51
CA ALA A 323 -16.19 16.25 -9.42
C ALA A 323 -15.72 17.14 -8.27
N LYS A 324 -15.20 16.55 -7.18
CA LYS A 324 -14.71 17.28 -5.99
C LYS A 324 -13.28 17.80 -6.11
N VAL A 325 -12.54 17.39 -7.15
CA VAL A 325 -11.16 17.85 -7.42
C VAL A 325 -11.13 19.13 -8.27
N LYS A 326 -12.24 19.46 -8.94
CA LYS A 326 -12.36 20.59 -9.87
C LYS A 326 -12.52 21.94 -9.18
#